data_AF-A0A2Z3GL66-F1
#
_entry.id   AF-A0A2Z3GL66-F1
#
_cell.length_a   1.000
_cell.length_b   1.000
_cell.length_c   1.000
_cell.angle_alpha   90.00
_cell.angle_beta   90.00
_cell.angle_gamma   90.00
#
_symmetry.space_group_name_H-M   'P 1'
#
loop_
_entity.id
_entity.type
_entity.pdbx_description
1 polymer ?
#
loop_
_entity_poly.entity_id
_entity_poly.type
_entity_poly.pdbx_seq_one_letter_code
_entity_poly.pdbx_strand_id
1 'polypeptide(L)' 'MQWIPSFVKLFLFFVTGLVLSTGGGIAEMESLGNYTMSSIFGALRLVGLLLMVVSPLLMALKFFAQLDRKAK' A
#
# COMPACT_ATOMS: atom_id res chain seq x y z
N MET A 1 5.46 -16.91 -13.16
CA MET A 1 5.35 -15.65 -12.38
C MET A 1 4.78 -14.46 -13.19
N GLN A 2 3.92 -14.69 -14.20
CA GLN A 2 3.37 -13.57 -14.99
C GLN A 2 2.35 -12.70 -14.22
N TRP A 3 1.88 -13.16 -13.06
CA TRP A 3 0.84 -12.50 -12.27
C TRP A 3 1.36 -11.49 -11.24
N ILE A 4 2.64 -11.54 -10.83
CA ILE A 4 3.16 -10.59 -9.84
C ILE A 4 3.64 -9.31 -10.54
N PRO A 5 3.09 -8.13 -10.21
CA PRO A 5 3.47 -6.84 -10.81
C PRO A 5 4.97 -6.59 -10.75
N SER A 6 5.50 -5.76 -11.66
CA SER A 6 6.93 -5.37 -11.62
C SER A 6 7.30 -4.75 -10.27
N PHE A 7 8.58 -4.83 -9.87
CA PHE A 7 9.06 -4.18 -8.65
C PHE A 7 8.70 -2.70 -8.63
N VAL A 8 8.81 -2.01 -9.78
CA VAL A 8 8.40 -0.61 -9.93
C VAL A 8 6.91 -0.42 -9.63
N LYS A 9 6.02 -1.28 -10.15
CA LYS A 9 4.58 -1.18 -9.86
C LYS A 9 4.28 -1.43 -8.39
N LEU A 10 4.91 -2.44 -7.79
CA LEU A 10 4.79 -2.70 -6.34
C LEU A 10 5.30 -1.52 -5.50
N PHE A 11 6.36 -0.85 -5.95
CA PHE A 11 6.90 0.32 -5.28
C PHE A 11 5.95 1.50 -5.37
N LEU A 12 5.36 1.73 -6.54
CA LEU A 12 4.32 2.75 -6.70
C LEU A 12 3.10 2.45 -5.83
N PHE A 13 2.66 1.19 -5.71
CA PHE A 13 1.59 0.83 -4.78
C PHE A 13 1.95 1.13 -3.31
N PHE A 14 3.19 0.86 -2.90
CA PHE A 14 3.67 1.23 -1.58
C PHE A 14 3.64 2.75 -1.35
N VAL A 15 4.16 3.54 -2.30
CA VAL A 15 4.16 5.00 -2.23
C VAL A 15 2.74 5.56 -2.18
N THR A 16 1.83 5.05 -3.02
CA THR A 16 0.41 5.41 -2.99
C THR A 16 -0.22 5.05 -1.64
N GLY A 17 0.10 3.88 -1.09
CA GLY A 17 -0.35 3.48 0.24
C GLY A 17 0.10 4.44 1.34
N LEU A 18 1.36 4.88 1.27
CA LEU A 18 1.93 5.85 2.19
C LEU A 18 1.24 7.22 2.08
N VAL A 19 1.01 7.71 0.86
CA VAL A 19 0.27 8.96 0.62
C VAL A 19 -1.17 8.87 1.13
N LEU A 20 -1.87 7.75 0.88
CA LEU A 20 -3.23 7.55 1.38
C LEU A 20 -3.29 7.45 2.91
N SER A 21 -2.32 6.78 3.54
CA SER A 21 -2.28 6.64 4.99
C SER A 21 -1.99 7.97 5.69
N THR A 22 -0.98 8.71 5.21
CA THR A 22 -0.59 10.00 5.78
C THR A 22 -1.60 11.10 5.45
N GLY A 23 -1.97 11.25 4.18
CA GLY A 23 -2.97 12.23 3.74
C GLY A 23 -4.36 11.94 4.31
N GLY A 24 -4.78 10.68 4.34
CA GLY A 24 -6.03 10.27 4.98
C GLY A 24 -6.04 10.57 6.48
N GLY A 25 -4.93 10.31 7.19
CA GLY A 25 -4.81 10.67 8.60
C GLY A 25 -4.90 12.17 8.87
N ILE A 26 -4.22 13.00 8.06
CA ILE A 26 -4.29 14.46 8.19
C ILE A 26 -5.72 14.95 7.91
N ALA A 27 -6.34 14.52 6.81
CA ALA A 27 -7.68 14.93 6.43
C ALA A 27 -8.77 14.43 7.41
N GLU A 28 -8.58 13.25 8.00
CA GLU A 28 -9.43 12.71 9.06
C GLU A 28 -9.39 13.63 10.29
N MET A 29 -8.20 14.10 10.69
CA MET A 29 -8.02 15.02 11.83
C MET A 29 -8.64 16.40 11.55
N GLU A 30 -8.51 16.91 10.33
CA GLU A 30 -9.14 18.19 9.92
C GLU A 30 -10.67 18.10 9.84
N SER A 31 -11.21 16.89 9.65
CA SER A 31 -12.66 16.64 9.51
C SER A 31 -13.32 16.16 10.81
N LEU A 32 -12.64 16.26 11.96
CA LEU A 32 -13.17 15.91 13.28
C LEU A 32 -14.36 16.84 13.61
N GLY A 33 -15.58 16.35 13.36
CA GLY A 33 -16.82 17.11 13.46
C GLY A 33 -17.79 16.81 12.32
N ASN A 34 -17.29 16.34 11.17
CA ASN A 34 -18.09 15.79 10.09
C ASN A 34 -17.90 14.26 10.02
N TYR A 35 -18.82 13.54 10.67
CA TYR A 35 -18.77 12.08 10.79
C TYR A 35 -18.63 11.35 9.44
N THR A 36 -19.31 11.83 8.40
CA THR A 36 -19.25 11.20 7.07
C THR A 36 -17.87 11.35 6.46
N MET A 37 -17.29 12.56 6.50
CA MET A 37 -15.96 12.82 5.92
C MET A 37 -14.85 12.14 6.73
N SER A 38 -14.94 12.19 8.06
CA SER A 38 -14.00 11.50 8.96
C SER A 38 -13.99 9.99 8.70
N SER A 39 -15.15 9.35 8.53
CA SER A 39 -15.24 7.92 8.19
C SER A 39 -14.62 7.59 6.83
N ILE A 40 -14.85 8.42 5.81
CA ILE A 40 -14.24 8.24 4.47
C ILE A 40 -12.72 8.33 4.54
N PHE A 41 -12.18 9.34 5.23
CA PHE A 41 -10.74 9.50 5.39
C PHE A 41 -10.10 8.39 6.25
N GLY A 42 -10.81 7.92 7.28
CA GLY A 42 -10.41 6.74 8.05
C GLY A 42 -10.34 5.47 7.16
N ALA A 43 -11.33 5.26 6.28
CA ALA A 43 -11.31 4.16 5.32
C ALA A 43 -10.14 4.28 4.31
N LEU A 44 -9.89 5.48 3.78
CA LEU A 44 -8.75 5.75 2.89
C LEU A 44 -7.42 5.45 3.58
N ARG A 45 -7.28 5.84 4.85
CA ARG A 45 -6.10 5.55 5.65
C ARG A 45 -5.89 4.04 5.84
N LEU A 46 -6.96 3.29 6.11
CA LEU A 46 -6.91 1.82 6.21
C LEU A 46 -6.47 1.16 4.89
N VAL A 47 -7.03 1.61 3.75
CA VAL A 47 -6.60 1.14 2.43
C VAL A 47 -5.12 1.45 2.19
N GLY A 48 -4.68 2.65 2.59
CA GLY A 48 -3.28 3.03 2.51
C GLY A 48 -2.35 2.09 3.29
N LEU A 49 -2.72 1.76 4.55
CA LEU A 49 -1.98 0.82 5.38
C LEU A 49 -1.93 -0.59 4.77
N LEU A 50 -3.04 -1.07 4.22
CA LEU A 50 -3.07 -2.38 3.54
C LEU A 50 -2.10 -2.42 2.36
N LEU A 51 -2.07 -1.37 1.53
CA LEU A 51 -1.12 -1.26 0.43
C LEU A 51 0.33 -1.24 0.90
N MET A 52 0.61 -0.58 2.03
CA MET A 52 1.95 -0.54 2.62
C MET A 52 2.43 -1.89 3.14
N VAL A 53 1.52 -2.80 3.53
CA VAL A 53 1.87 -4.15 4.00
C VAL A 53 1.94 -5.15 2.84
N VAL A 54 0.95 -5.13 1.94
CA VAL A 54 0.86 -6.09 0.84
C VAL A 54 1.97 -5.87 -0.19
N SER A 55 2.33 -4.62 -0.47
CA SER A 55 3.33 -4.33 -1.52
C SER A 55 4.72 -4.87 -1.19
N PRO A 56 5.29 -4.67 0.02
CA PRO A 56 6.57 -5.27 0.40
C PRO A 56 6.52 -6.81 0.46
N LEU A 57 5.39 -7.39 0.90
CA LEU A 57 5.24 -8.85 0.90
C LEU A 57 5.31 -9.42 -0.53
N LEU A 58 4.62 -8.79 -1.48
CA LEU A 58 4.68 -9.19 -2.89
C LEU A 58 6.07 -8.96 -3.50
N MET A 59 6.78 -7.90 -3.10
CA MET A 59 8.18 -7.68 -3.51
C MET A 59 9.10 -8.78 -3.00
N ALA A 60 8.98 -9.15 -1.72
CA ALA A 60 9.77 -10.22 -1.11
C ALA A 60 9.51 -11.56 -1.80
N LEU A 61 8.24 -11.92 -2.01
CA LEU A 61 7.86 -13.12 -2.76
C LEU A 61 8.46 -13.14 -4.17
N LYS A 62 8.43 -12.00 -4.87
CA LYS A 62 9.03 -11.87 -6.20
C LYS A 62 10.55 -12.00 -6.17
N PHE A 63 11.21 -11.42 -5.17
CA PHE A 63 12.64 -11.48 -4.98
C PHE A 63 13.10 -12.93 -4.75
N PHE A 64 12.50 -13.63 -3.78
CA PHE A 64 12.86 -15.02 -3.46
C PHE A 64 12.64 -15.96 -4.64
N ALA A 65 11.56 -15.77 -5.39
CA ALA A 65 11.32 -16.62 -6.56
C ALA A 65 12.23 -16.29 -7.75
N GLN A 66 12.74 -15.06 -7.87
CA GLN A 66 13.79 -14.75 -8.83
C GLN A 66 15.14 -15.36 -8.43
N LEU A 67 15.44 -15.42 -7.12
CA LEU A 67 16.62 -16.12 -6.61
C LEU A 67 16.54 -17.63 -6.88
N ASP A 68 15.40 -18.27 -6.58
CA ASP A 68 15.20 -19.70 -6.84
C ASP A 68 15.36 -20.05 -8.33
N ARG A 69 14.88 -19.18 -9.23
CA ARG A 69 15.07 -19.34 -10.68
C ARG A 69 16.52 -19.16 -11.16
N LYS A 70 17.37 -18.45 -10.41
CA LYS A 70 18.80 -18.29 -10.73
C LYS A 70 19.66 -19.38 -10.10
N ALA A 71 19.18 -20.02 -9.05
CA ALA A 71 19.87 -21.11 -8.36
C ALA A 71 19.72 -22.47 -9.09
N LYS A 72 18.74 -22.58 -10.00
CA LYS A 72 18.61 -23.67 -10.98
C LYS A 72 19.21 -23.27 -12.31
#